data_AF-A0A9W7X6X1-F1
#
_entry.id   AF-A0A9W7X6X1-F1
#
_cell.length_a   1.000
_cell.length_b   1.000
_cell.length_c   1.000
_cell.angle_alpha   90.00
_cell.angle_beta   90.00
_cell.angle_gamma   90.00
#
_symmetry.space_group_name_H-M   'P 1'
#
loop_
_entity.id
_entity.type
_entity.pdbx_description
1 polymer ?
#
loop_
_entity_poly.entity_id
_entity_poly.type
_entity_poly.pdbx_seq_one_letter_code
_entity_poly.pdbx_strand_id
1 'polypeptide(L)'
;MKSSAMGTGLLVVAVIVAGFDATAAARHWDTATNTVRHLHTGTGDGGLPWECCDFVVRDPDFTPGLWQCQDVVDKCSPNCRECAASPAGKGYVCLDWIVSLLEPPVCTPRPWDCCDLAICTRAYIPICHCADMVESCTTRCKQCELVQADPPRYRCLDSFFGYPGPKCTAPWISMSSN
;
A
#
# COMPACT_ATOMS: atom_id res chain seq x y z
N MET A 1 -70.39 42.99 -10.90
CA MET A 1 -70.24 41.55 -10.56
C MET A 1 -70.09 40.83 -11.90
N LYS A 2 -68.89 40.65 -12.49
CA LYS A 2 -67.77 39.72 -12.19
C LYS A 2 -68.29 38.26 -12.23
N SER A 3 -67.84 37.31 -13.04
CA SER A 3 -66.57 37.09 -13.78
C SER A 3 -66.76 35.94 -14.80
N SER A 4 -66.09 35.95 -15.95
CA SER A 4 -65.70 34.76 -16.76
C SER A 4 -64.46 35.09 -17.59
N ALA A 5 -63.30 34.59 -17.17
CA ALA A 5 -62.51 33.54 -17.82
C ALA A 5 -61.67 34.00 -19.03
N MET A 6 -60.45 34.50 -18.76
CA MET A 6 -59.33 34.54 -19.72
C MET A 6 -58.38 33.39 -19.38
N GLY A 7 -58.31 32.39 -20.27
CA GLY A 7 -57.36 31.30 -20.17
C GLY A 7 -55.94 31.81 -20.43
N THR A 8 -55.07 31.63 -19.45
CA THR A 8 -53.63 31.89 -19.56
C THR A 8 -52.96 30.52 -19.46
N GLY A 9 -52.38 30.03 -20.56
CA GLY A 9 -51.67 28.76 -20.61
C GLY A 9 -50.40 28.85 -19.75
N LEU A 10 -50.34 28.06 -18.67
CA LEU A 10 -49.10 27.85 -17.93
C LEU A 10 -48.26 26.78 -18.64
N LEU A 11 -47.09 27.20 -19.11
CA LEU A 11 -45.98 26.32 -19.51
C LEU A 11 -45.50 25.56 -18.27
N VAL A 12 -45.65 24.23 -18.27
CA VAL A 12 -45.01 23.35 -17.29
C VAL A 12 -43.59 23.07 -17.76
N VAL A 13 -42.60 23.74 -17.16
CA VAL A 13 -41.18 23.40 -17.33
C VAL A 13 -40.85 22.28 -16.34
N ALA A 14 -40.73 21.05 -16.82
CA ALA A 14 -40.25 19.92 -16.04
C ALA A 14 -38.73 20.02 -15.87
N VAL A 15 -38.27 20.38 -14.68
CA VAL A 15 -36.85 20.32 -14.31
C VAL A 15 -36.54 18.88 -13.89
N ILE A 16 -35.92 18.11 -14.78
CA ILE A 16 -35.40 16.78 -14.46
C ILE A 16 -34.05 16.97 -13.79
N VAL A 17 -34.01 16.88 -12.46
CA VAL A 17 -32.75 16.82 -11.71
C VAL A 17 -32.20 15.40 -11.89
N ALA A 18 -31.25 15.24 -12.82
CA ALA A 18 -30.46 14.01 -12.91
C ALA A 18 -29.52 13.97 -11.71
N GLY A 19 -29.89 13.21 -10.68
CA GLY A 19 -28.98 12.83 -9.61
C GLY A 19 -27.90 11.93 -10.18
N PHE A 20 -26.65 12.41 -10.19
CA PHE A 20 -25.49 11.57 -10.43
C PHE A 20 -25.15 10.89 -9.09
N ASP A 21 -25.67 9.68 -8.88
CA ASP A 21 -25.12 8.80 -7.86
C ASP A 21 -23.75 8.33 -8.35
N ALA A 22 -22.69 9.01 -7.89
CA ALA A 22 -21.33 8.52 -8.00
C ALA A 22 -21.19 7.34 -7.03
N THR A 23 -21.56 6.13 -7.48
CA THR A 23 -21.15 4.91 -6.82
C THR A 23 -19.64 4.80 -6.94
N ALA A 24 -18.94 5.13 -5.86
CA ALA A 24 -17.55 4.76 -5.68
C ALA A 24 -17.48 3.23 -5.73
N ALA A 25 -17.07 2.69 -6.87
CA ALA A 25 -16.70 1.29 -6.97
C ALA A 25 -15.48 1.09 -6.07
N ALA A 26 -15.71 0.56 -4.86
CA ALA A 26 -14.65 -0.06 -4.08
C ALA A 26 -14.04 -1.13 -4.98
N ARG A 27 -12.74 -0.96 -5.31
CA ARG A 27 -12.00 -1.94 -6.10
C ARG A 27 -11.92 -3.22 -5.26
N HIS A 28 -12.76 -4.19 -5.61
CA HIS A 28 -12.65 -5.56 -5.13
C HIS A 28 -11.32 -6.11 -5.67
N TRP A 29 -10.35 -6.31 -4.79
CA TRP A 29 -9.16 -7.06 -5.13
C TRP A 29 -9.56 -8.53 -5.05
N ASP A 30 -9.71 -9.19 -6.21
CA ASP A 30 -9.96 -10.63 -6.26
C ASP A 30 -8.74 -11.35 -5.68
N THR A 31 -8.81 -11.67 -4.39
CA THR A 31 -7.84 -12.51 -3.70
C THR A 31 -7.96 -13.92 -4.23
N ALA A 32 -7.04 -14.33 -5.11
CA ALA A 32 -6.76 -15.73 -5.36
C ALA A 32 -6.48 -16.38 -3.99
N THR A 33 -7.36 -17.30 -3.59
CA THR A 33 -7.28 -18.06 -2.33
C THR A 33 -6.07 -19.01 -2.35
N ASN A 34 -4.87 -18.47 -2.17
CA ASN A 34 -3.79 -19.19 -1.54
C ASN A 34 -4.05 -19.11 -0.04
N THR A 35 -4.55 -20.18 0.54
CA THR A 35 -4.72 -20.32 2.00
C THR A 35 -3.36 -20.40 2.67
N VAL A 36 -2.67 -19.25 2.74
CA VAL A 36 -1.48 -19.08 3.55
C VAL A 36 -1.91 -19.21 5.00
N ARG A 37 -1.60 -20.34 5.63
CA ARG A 37 -1.69 -20.48 7.08
C ARG A 37 -0.57 -19.65 7.71
N HIS A 38 -0.88 -18.41 8.06
CA HIS A 38 -0.08 -17.67 9.01
C HIS A 38 -0.11 -18.45 10.35
N LEU A 39 1.05 -18.75 10.91
CA LEU A 39 1.17 -19.47 12.18
C LEU A 39 0.75 -18.52 13.32
N HIS A 40 -0.55 -18.39 13.56
CA HIS A 40 -1.07 -17.50 14.58
C HIS A 40 -0.92 -18.10 15.97
N THR A 41 -0.06 -17.51 16.78
CA THR A 41 -0.09 -17.60 18.25
C THR A 41 -0.84 -16.41 18.85
N GLY A 42 -1.90 -15.95 18.17
CA GLY A 42 -2.86 -14.99 18.69
C GLY A 42 -4.09 -15.74 19.19
N THR A 43 -4.27 -15.82 20.50
CA THR A 43 -5.50 -16.30 21.14
C THR A 43 -6.67 -15.37 20.80
N GLY A 44 -7.51 -15.78 19.86
CA GLY A 44 -8.79 -15.14 19.57
C GLY A 44 -9.24 -15.34 18.13
N ASP A 45 -10.53 -15.53 17.94
CA ASP A 45 -11.28 -15.60 16.66
C ASP A 45 -11.24 -14.28 15.86
N GLY A 46 -10.23 -13.43 16.09
CA GLY A 46 -10.09 -12.07 15.54
C GLY A 46 -9.05 -12.05 14.44
N GLY A 47 -9.37 -11.38 13.33
CA GLY A 47 -8.51 -11.29 12.15
C GLY A 47 -7.16 -10.59 12.40
N LEU A 48 -6.39 -10.38 11.34
CA LEU A 48 -5.10 -9.71 11.42
C LEU A 48 -5.25 -8.22 11.84
N PRO A 49 -4.25 -7.65 12.54
CA PRO A 49 -4.22 -6.22 12.86
C PRO A 49 -4.03 -5.32 11.61
N TRP A 50 -3.51 -5.87 10.51
CA TRP A 50 -3.40 -5.23 9.20
C TRP A 50 -3.44 -6.29 8.08
N GLU A 51 -3.98 -5.93 6.92
CA GLU A 51 -4.10 -6.84 5.76
C GLU A 51 -2.87 -6.77 4.84
N CYS A 52 -2.23 -5.61 4.76
CA CYS A 52 -1.02 -5.32 4.01
C CYS A 52 -0.16 -4.34 4.81
N CYS A 53 1.10 -4.15 4.41
CA CYS A 53 1.98 -3.17 5.02
C CYS A 53 3.05 -2.64 4.05
N ASP A 54 3.19 -1.31 3.96
CA ASP A 54 4.22 -0.64 3.15
C ASP A 54 5.53 -0.41 3.92
N PHE A 55 5.44 -0.11 5.22
CA PHE A 55 6.58 0.02 6.13
C PHE A 55 6.63 -1.16 7.12
N VAL A 56 7.21 -2.26 6.67
CA VAL A 56 7.42 -3.44 7.50
C VAL A 56 8.71 -3.32 8.32
N VAL A 57 8.60 -3.65 9.60
CA VAL A 57 9.74 -3.90 10.49
C VAL A 57 9.73 -5.38 10.86
N ARG A 58 10.87 -6.05 10.69
CA ARG A 58 11.10 -7.42 11.14
C ARG A 58 12.06 -7.42 12.31
N ASP A 59 11.74 -8.18 13.34
CA ASP A 59 12.72 -8.53 14.37
C ASP A 59 13.84 -9.39 13.73
N PRO A 60 15.11 -8.97 13.76
CA PRO A 60 16.20 -9.71 13.15
C PRO A 60 16.55 -11.01 13.90
N ASP A 61 16.30 -11.05 15.21
CA ASP A 61 16.72 -12.14 16.09
C ASP A 61 15.64 -13.24 16.22
N PHE A 62 14.40 -12.96 15.79
CA PHE A 62 13.32 -13.94 15.82
C PHE A 62 13.16 -14.69 14.49
N THR A 63 13.28 -16.01 14.54
CA THR A 63 12.92 -16.95 13.46
C THR A 63 11.79 -17.85 13.98
N PRO A 64 10.64 -17.98 13.30
CA PRO A 64 10.41 -17.87 11.85
C PRO A 64 10.33 -16.46 11.25
N GLY A 65 9.78 -15.50 12.00
CA GLY A 65 9.61 -14.12 11.58
C GLY A 65 8.59 -13.43 12.49
N LEU A 66 9.00 -12.30 13.07
CA LEU A 66 8.17 -11.45 13.92
C LEU A 66 8.11 -10.08 13.24
N TRP A 67 6.90 -9.66 12.88
CA TRP A 67 6.65 -8.53 11.98
C TRP A 67 5.76 -7.49 12.64
N GLN A 68 6.10 -6.22 12.46
CA GLN A 68 5.28 -5.08 12.87
C GLN A 68 5.05 -4.18 11.66
N CYS A 69 3.84 -3.63 11.57
CA CYS A 69 3.51 -2.67 10.52
C CYS A 69 3.54 -1.23 11.05
N GLN A 70 4.34 -0.40 10.38
CA GLN A 70 4.53 1.00 10.75
C GLN A 70 3.77 1.96 9.81
N ASP A 71 2.78 1.45 9.09
CA ASP A 71 1.93 2.27 8.24
C ASP A 71 1.07 3.22 9.08
N VAL A 72 0.95 4.45 8.59
CA VAL A 72 0.09 5.46 9.19
C VAL A 72 -1.31 5.33 8.62
N VAL A 73 -2.27 5.03 9.47
CA VAL A 73 -3.69 4.89 9.11
C VAL A 73 -4.54 5.95 9.79
N ASP A 74 -5.69 6.28 9.20
CA ASP A 74 -6.63 7.23 9.83
C ASP A 74 -7.29 6.64 11.08
N LYS A 75 -7.44 5.31 11.13
CA LYS A 75 -7.99 4.57 12.26
C LYS A 75 -7.38 3.17 12.30
N CYS A 76 -6.96 2.71 13.48
CA CYS A 76 -6.49 1.34 13.65
C CYS A 76 -7.59 0.31 13.40
N SER A 77 -7.18 -0.87 12.91
CA SER A 77 -8.02 -2.06 12.87
C SER A 77 -8.60 -2.38 14.25
N PRO A 78 -9.84 -2.89 14.36
CA PRO A 78 -10.37 -3.38 15.62
C PRO A 78 -9.58 -4.57 16.18
N ASN A 79 -8.79 -5.24 15.35
CA ASN A 79 -7.92 -6.35 15.77
C ASN A 79 -6.54 -5.87 16.23
N CYS A 80 -6.22 -4.59 16.10
CA CYS A 80 -5.01 -3.99 16.67
C CYS A 80 -5.21 -3.77 18.17
N ARG A 81 -4.41 -4.45 19.00
CA ARG A 81 -4.49 -4.36 20.47
C ARG A 81 -3.86 -3.07 20.98
N GLU A 82 -2.73 -2.67 20.41
CA GLU A 82 -1.97 -1.49 20.79
C GLU A 82 -1.95 -0.46 19.66
N CYS A 83 -2.91 0.47 19.68
CA CYS A 83 -3.00 1.56 18.72
C CYS A 83 -2.40 2.85 19.30
N ALA A 84 -1.45 3.48 18.59
CA ALA A 84 -0.78 4.69 19.04
C ALA A 84 -0.85 5.82 18.01
N ALA A 85 -0.75 7.08 18.47
CA ALA A 85 -0.67 8.23 17.58
C ALA A 85 0.59 8.16 16.71
N SER A 86 0.45 8.50 15.43
CA SER A 86 1.54 8.42 14.48
C SER A 86 2.65 9.44 14.76
N PRO A 87 3.93 9.04 14.64
CA PRO A 87 5.06 9.97 14.69
C PRO A 87 5.11 10.91 13.49
N ALA A 88 4.34 10.67 12.42
CA ALA A 88 4.15 11.62 11.32
C ALA A 88 3.25 12.82 11.70
N GLY A 89 2.64 12.80 12.88
CA GLY A 89 1.83 13.89 13.45
C GLY A 89 0.32 13.77 13.21
N LYS A 90 -0.12 13.08 12.15
CA LYS A 90 -1.54 12.76 11.90
C LYS A 90 -1.70 11.25 11.71
N GLY A 91 -2.84 10.72 12.17
CA GLY A 91 -3.16 9.30 12.08
C GLY A 91 -2.59 8.47 13.22
N TYR A 92 -2.62 7.16 13.03
CA TYR A 92 -2.27 6.15 14.02
C TYR A 92 -1.39 5.06 13.40
N VAL A 93 -0.64 4.37 14.25
CA VAL A 93 0.15 3.19 13.89
C VAL A 93 -0.25 2.05 14.84
N CYS A 94 -0.36 0.84 14.30
CA CYS A 94 -0.58 -0.35 15.12
C CYS A 94 0.76 -0.89 15.63
N LEU A 95 0.89 -1.06 16.94
CA LEU A 95 2.12 -1.50 17.58
C LEU A 95 2.16 -3.01 17.83
N ASP A 96 1.11 -3.74 17.48
CA ASP A 96 1.10 -5.19 17.57
C ASP A 96 2.29 -5.79 16.79
N TRP A 97 2.74 -6.96 17.21
CA TRP A 97 3.67 -7.78 16.45
C TRP A 97 2.98 -9.08 16.08
N ILE A 98 3.14 -9.53 14.84
CA ILE A 98 2.60 -10.81 14.37
C ILE A 98 3.74 -11.78 14.07
N VAL A 99 3.54 -13.03 14.45
CA VAL A 99 4.42 -14.12 14.02
C VAL A 99 3.95 -14.63 12.65
N SER A 100 4.84 -14.63 11.67
CA SER A 100 4.56 -15.22 10.35
C SER A 100 5.82 -15.71 9.66
N LEU A 101 5.67 -16.79 8.89
CA LEU A 101 6.71 -17.31 8.01
C LEU A 101 6.91 -16.42 6.77
N LEU A 102 5.89 -15.65 6.39
CA LEU A 102 5.92 -14.81 5.19
C LEU A 102 5.94 -13.34 5.59
N GLU A 103 6.64 -12.54 4.79
CA GLU A 103 6.54 -11.08 4.85
C GLU A 103 5.10 -10.66 4.51
N PRO A 104 4.53 -9.65 5.21
CA PRO A 104 3.22 -9.12 4.86
C PRO A 104 3.15 -8.65 3.40
N PRO A 105 1.99 -8.79 2.72
CA PRO A 105 1.83 -8.23 1.39
C PRO A 105 1.94 -6.71 1.42
N VAL A 106 2.45 -6.13 0.34
CA VAL A 106 2.63 -4.67 0.20
C VAL A 106 1.31 -4.01 -0.20
N CYS A 107 0.96 -2.85 0.37
CA CYS A 107 -0.27 -2.14 0.03
C CYS A 107 -0.13 -1.33 -1.27
N THR A 108 1.00 -0.63 -1.40
CA THR A 108 1.28 0.27 -2.52
C THR A 108 2.43 -0.27 -3.36
N PRO A 109 2.18 -0.69 -4.62
CA PRO A 109 3.23 -1.24 -5.46
C PRO A 109 4.29 -0.18 -5.81
N ARG A 110 5.55 -0.53 -5.55
CA ARG A 110 6.73 0.31 -5.82
C ARG A 110 7.20 0.19 -7.28
N PRO A 111 7.97 1.16 -7.81
CA PRO A 111 8.60 1.06 -9.14
C PRO A 111 9.65 -0.07 -9.25
N TRP A 112 10.11 -0.61 -8.11
CA TRP A 112 11.06 -1.73 -7.98
C TRP A 112 10.51 -2.80 -7.02
N ASP A 113 11.01 -4.03 -7.08
CA ASP A 113 10.61 -5.10 -6.17
C ASP A 113 11.36 -5.03 -4.82
N CYS A 114 12.67 -4.80 -4.90
CA CYS A 114 13.62 -4.61 -3.80
C CYS A 114 14.59 -3.47 -4.14
N CYS A 115 15.34 -2.95 -3.15
CA CYS A 115 16.33 -1.90 -3.41
C CYS A 115 17.52 -1.91 -2.42
N ASP A 116 18.72 -2.23 -2.92
CA ASP A 116 19.95 -2.23 -2.13
C ASP A 116 20.49 -0.83 -1.87
N LEU A 117 20.39 0.08 -2.83
CA LEU A 117 20.84 1.47 -2.77
C LEU A 117 19.64 2.44 -2.80
N ALA A 118 18.80 2.37 -1.78
CA ALA A 118 17.69 3.30 -1.60
C ALA A 118 18.19 4.66 -1.10
N ILE A 119 17.82 5.73 -1.80
CA ILE A 119 18.09 7.13 -1.43
C ILE A 119 16.75 7.77 -1.05
N CYS A 120 16.60 8.14 0.22
CA CYS A 120 15.33 8.60 0.77
C CYS A 120 15.48 9.93 1.53
N THR A 121 14.43 10.74 1.53
CA THR A 121 14.29 11.87 2.46
C THR A 121 14.19 11.39 3.90
N ARG A 122 14.42 12.28 4.89
CA ARG A 122 14.38 11.93 6.33
C ARG A 122 12.99 12.05 6.99
N ALA A 123 11.91 12.16 6.21
CA ALA A 123 10.55 12.20 6.74
C ALA A 123 10.10 10.79 7.20
N TYR A 124 9.11 10.73 8.11
CA TYR A 124 8.54 9.45 8.55
C TYR A 124 7.80 8.70 7.42
N ILE A 125 7.24 9.39 6.43
CA ILE A 125 6.85 8.77 5.16
C ILE A 125 7.78 9.40 4.12
N PRO A 126 8.85 8.71 3.72
CA PRO A 126 9.88 9.34 2.90
C PRO A 126 9.47 9.42 1.42
N ILE A 127 10.07 10.34 0.69
CA ILE A 127 10.22 10.22 -0.77
C ILE A 127 11.53 9.47 -1.04
N CYS A 128 11.45 8.38 -1.79
CA CYS A 128 12.57 7.50 -2.08
C CYS A 128 12.80 7.33 -3.58
N HIS A 129 14.06 7.07 -3.95
CA HIS A 129 14.49 6.62 -5.27
C HIS A 129 15.38 5.39 -5.08
N CYS A 130 15.35 4.45 -6.03
CA CYS A 130 16.28 3.33 -6.03
C CYS A 130 17.43 3.58 -6.99
N ALA A 131 18.66 3.57 -6.47
CA ALA A 131 19.86 3.80 -7.26
C ALA A 131 20.49 2.52 -7.82
N ASP A 132 19.83 1.37 -7.65
CA ASP A 132 20.32 0.08 -8.13
C ASP A 132 20.50 0.07 -9.65
N MET A 133 21.59 -0.57 -10.07
CA MET A 133 21.86 -0.87 -11.47
C MET A 133 21.43 -2.31 -11.75
N VAL A 134 20.36 -2.46 -12.51
CA VAL A 134 19.71 -3.75 -12.78
C VAL A 134 19.88 -4.16 -14.24
N GLU A 135 19.65 -5.44 -14.55
CA GLU A 135 19.65 -5.95 -15.94
C GLU A 135 18.47 -5.42 -16.76
N SER A 136 17.33 -5.24 -16.10
CA SER A 136 16.14 -4.63 -16.66
C SER A 136 15.32 -4.03 -15.52
N CYS A 137 14.64 -2.91 -15.76
CA CYS A 137 13.71 -2.36 -14.79
C CYS A 137 12.42 -3.19 -14.76
N THR A 138 11.70 -3.13 -13.63
CA THR A 138 10.37 -3.73 -13.55
C THR A 138 9.39 -3.01 -14.48
N THR A 139 8.29 -3.66 -14.85
CA THR A 139 7.22 -3.05 -15.65
C THR A 139 6.51 -1.89 -14.95
N ARG A 140 6.70 -1.73 -13.64
CA ARG A 140 6.13 -0.64 -12.84
C ARG A 140 6.98 0.61 -12.84
N CYS A 141 8.24 0.52 -13.27
CA CYS A 141 9.10 1.67 -13.48
C CYS A 141 8.66 2.41 -14.75
N LYS A 142 8.33 3.70 -14.62
CA LYS A 142 7.90 4.54 -15.74
C LYS A 142 9.08 5.03 -16.56
N GLN A 143 10.20 5.37 -15.92
CA GLN A 143 11.41 5.85 -16.58
C GLN A 143 12.60 4.95 -16.26
N CYS A 144 12.92 4.06 -17.21
CA CYS A 144 14.06 3.15 -17.15
C CYS A 144 15.16 3.62 -18.10
N GLU A 145 16.32 3.97 -17.57
CA GLU A 145 17.44 4.49 -18.37
C GLU A 145 18.65 3.58 -18.35
N LEU A 146 19.34 3.48 -19.49
CA LEU A 146 20.65 2.82 -19.61
C LEU A 146 21.70 3.68 -18.92
N VAL A 147 22.38 3.13 -17.92
CA VAL A 147 23.39 3.84 -17.11
C VAL A 147 24.80 3.26 -17.25
N GLN A 148 24.92 2.04 -17.78
CA GLN A 148 26.18 1.41 -18.18
C GLN A 148 25.93 0.67 -19.49
N ALA A 149 26.85 0.77 -20.45
CA ALA A 149 26.68 0.18 -21.78
C ALA A 149 27.17 -1.27 -21.88
N ASP A 150 28.22 -1.65 -21.14
CA ASP A 150 28.85 -2.96 -21.25
C ASP A 150 29.31 -3.51 -19.86
N PRO A 151 28.69 -4.59 -19.34
CA PRO A 151 27.38 -5.09 -19.77
C PRO A 151 26.29 -4.02 -19.59
N PRO A 152 25.21 -4.05 -20.38
CA PRO A 152 24.14 -3.07 -20.27
C PRO A 152 23.48 -3.15 -18.89
N ARG A 153 23.46 -2.04 -18.16
CA ARG A 153 22.73 -1.89 -16.89
C ARG A 153 21.79 -0.71 -16.98
N TYR A 154 20.62 -0.88 -16.37
CA TYR A 154 19.57 0.12 -16.33
C TYR A 154 19.30 0.56 -14.90
N ARG A 155 18.74 1.76 -14.75
CA ARG A 155 18.29 2.28 -13.47
C ARG A 155 16.90 2.87 -13.62
N CYS A 156 16.05 2.59 -12.64
CA CYS A 156 14.75 3.24 -12.54
C CYS A 156 14.92 4.65 -11.97
N LEU A 157 14.36 5.66 -12.63
CA LEU A 157 14.43 7.05 -12.19
C LEU A 157 13.18 7.53 -11.45
N ASP A 158 12.19 6.66 -11.28
CA ASP A 158 10.95 6.99 -10.60
C ASP A 158 11.20 7.40 -9.14
N SER A 159 10.43 8.40 -8.71
CA SER A 159 10.33 8.78 -7.30
C SER A 159 9.12 8.08 -6.69
N PHE A 160 9.29 7.51 -5.51
CA PHE A 160 8.22 6.83 -4.78
C PHE A 160 7.94 7.55 -3.46
N PHE A 161 6.68 7.88 -3.19
CA PHE A 161 6.27 8.39 -1.88
C PHE A 161 5.89 7.20 -1.00
N GLY A 162 6.77 6.85 -0.07
CA GLY A 162 6.69 5.67 0.77
C GLY A 162 8.06 5.02 0.96
N TYR A 163 8.09 3.95 1.76
CA TYR A 163 9.31 3.24 2.08
C TYR A 163 9.86 2.45 0.89
N PRO A 164 11.19 2.28 0.77
CA PRO A 164 11.81 1.69 -0.42
C PRO A 164 11.61 0.17 -0.51
N GLY A 165 11.07 -0.47 0.54
CA GLY A 165 10.91 -1.92 0.61
C GLY A 165 12.19 -2.65 1.03
N PRO A 166 12.22 -3.99 0.86
CA PRO A 166 13.32 -4.81 1.32
C PRO A 166 14.60 -4.60 0.49
N LYS A 167 15.74 -5.00 1.07
CA LYS A 167 17.00 -5.16 0.34
C LYS A 167 16.89 -6.35 -0.61
N CYS A 168 17.53 -6.25 -1.76
CA CYS A 168 17.66 -7.36 -2.71
C CYS A 168 18.64 -8.40 -2.17
N THR A 169 19.77 -7.95 -1.61
CA THR A 169 20.73 -8.83 -0.94
C THR A 169 20.32 -9.03 0.52
N ALA A 170 19.31 -9.86 0.75
CA ALA A 170 19.01 -10.37 2.08
C ALA A 170 19.99 -11.50 2.46
N PRO A 171 20.64 -11.48 3.64
CA PRO A 171 21.62 -12.51 4.04
C PRO A 171 21.04 -13.94 4.12
N TRP A 172 19.72 -14.11 4.08
CA TRP A 172 19.03 -15.38 4.34
C TRP A 172 18.27 -15.99 3.14
N ILE A 173 18.20 -15.32 1.97
CA ILE A 173 17.52 -15.87 0.77
C ILE A 173 18.50 -16.66 -0.15
N SER A 174 19.77 -16.80 0.22
CA SER A 174 20.73 -17.58 -0.57
C SER A 174 20.57 -19.12 -0.45
N MET A 175 19.53 -19.64 0.20
CA MET A 175 19.22 -21.08 0.27
C MET A 175 17.92 -21.42 -0.49
N SER A 176 17.83 -21.12 -1.78
CA SER A 176 16.87 -21.79 -2.67
C SER A 176 17.16 -21.52 -4.15
N SER A 177 18.34 -21.95 -4.60
CA SER A 177 18.56 -22.26 -6.02
C SER A 177 19.55 -23.42 -6.10
N ASN A 178 19.01 -24.62 -6.29
CA ASN A 178 19.66 -25.75 -6.95
C ASN A 178 18.60 -26.54 -7.69
#